data_AF-A0A8C4S086-F1
#
_entry.id   AF-A0A8C4S086-F1
#
_cell.length_a   1.000
_cell.length_b   1.000
_cell.length_c   1.000
_cell.angle_alpha   90.00
_cell.angle_beta   90.00
_cell.angle_gamma   90.00
#
_symmetry.space_group_name_H-M   'P 1'
#
loop_
_entity.id
_entity.type
_entity.pdbx_description
1 polymer ?
#
loop_
_entity_poly.entity_id
_entity_poly.type
_entity_poly.pdbx_seq_one_letter_code
_entity_poly.pdbx_strand_id
1 'polypeptide(L)'
;MSKVIIEKLSKCIVFCVSGYISLVIVACIINFQRALSLLLLTIVGIFFVSWDKLINKYEDRITQVFHPYERRLEQQGHWLKWVLYIALIAAVICWLVFDTANQGTRQLISFGGLLMYIALMFIFSKHPTKISWRTVFSGVGLQFVFGVIILRTQIGYDAFDWTGKQMEVLPIVVFFSMITSILYYVGFMQWIILKVGWVMQIVMATSPTESVTAAGNIFIGQSEAPLIIRPYLQQLTKSEIHAVMTGGFATIAGSVLGAYIQAGVPASHLLTASVMSAPASLAVAKLFWPETDTPKITRKGFKMEKREETNILEAASHGASLSIPLIANIAVNLIAFLSLLAFLNSALSWLGNMFDYPQFSFSVICSYVFMPFSFMMGVDWNDSFLVGELIGYKTFFNEFVAYNKLAEMIKKRQAGGPEYSGEIKQYLSVIRLGGLPLTMTRGTKQITLHCDYCCCPPPHKNSREFLPAKTVFLGKNIQPSKS
;
A
#
# COMPACT_ATOMS: atom_id res chain seq x y z
N MET A 1 13.01 4.44 -40.14
CA MET A 1 11.58 4.72 -40.42
C MET A 1 11.49 6.08 -41.11
N SER A 2 10.96 6.15 -42.34
CA SER A 2 10.98 7.37 -43.18
C SER A 2 10.23 8.54 -42.51
N LYS A 3 10.78 9.77 -42.57
CA LYS A 3 10.15 11.00 -42.03
C LYS A 3 8.69 11.17 -42.48
N VAL A 4 8.36 10.70 -43.69
CA VAL A 4 7.00 10.74 -44.28
C VAL A 4 6.01 9.85 -43.50
N ILE A 5 6.45 8.69 -43.01
CA ILE A 5 5.60 7.79 -42.22
C ILE A 5 5.33 8.40 -40.85
N ILE A 6 6.34 8.99 -40.22
CA ILE A 6 6.21 9.66 -38.92
C ILE A 6 5.23 10.84 -39.02
N GLU A 7 5.31 11.62 -40.10
CA GLU A 7 4.43 12.78 -40.31
C GLU A 7 2.98 12.35 -40.59
N LYS A 8 2.77 11.30 -41.40
CA LYS A 8 1.43 10.72 -41.63
C LYS A 8 0.83 10.13 -40.35
N LEU A 9 1.65 9.41 -39.56
CA LEU A 9 1.22 8.83 -38.29
C LEU A 9 0.87 9.91 -37.27
N SER A 10 1.66 10.98 -37.19
CA SER A 10 1.39 12.13 -36.31
C SER A 10 0.09 12.83 -36.67
N LYS A 11 -0.20 13.06 -37.96
CA LYS A 11 -1.48 13.64 -38.41
C LYS A 11 -2.67 12.75 -38.07
N CYS A 12 -2.53 11.43 -38.23
CA CYS A 12 -3.58 10.47 -37.90
C CYS A 12 -3.88 10.46 -36.38
N ILE A 13 -2.84 10.49 -35.54
CA ILE A 13 -2.98 10.57 -34.08
C ILE A 13 -3.69 11.87 -33.68
N VAL A 14 -3.31 13.01 -34.25
CA VAL A 14 -3.96 14.30 -33.95
C VAL A 14 -5.44 14.28 -34.32
N PHE A 15 -5.80 13.70 -35.47
CA PHE A 15 -7.19 13.55 -35.88
C PHE A 15 -7.99 12.67 -34.91
N CYS A 16 -7.45 11.49 -34.54
CA CYS A 16 -8.10 10.60 -33.57
C CYS A 16 -8.28 11.26 -32.19
N VAL A 17 -7.28 11.99 -31.71
CA VAL A 17 -7.36 12.71 -30.44
C VAL A 17 -8.41 13.83 -30.50
N SER A 18 -8.47 14.57 -31.61
CA SER A 18 -9.51 15.59 -31.83
C SER A 18 -10.91 15.00 -31.86
N GLY A 19 -11.08 13.84 -32.51
CA GLY A 19 -12.34 13.10 -32.52
C GLY A 19 -12.74 12.63 -31.12
N TYR A 20 -11.78 12.11 -30.33
CA TYR A 20 -12.02 11.72 -28.94
C TYR A 20 -12.44 12.89 -28.06
N ILE A 21 -11.77 14.04 -28.16
CA ILE A 21 -12.15 15.26 -27.41
C ILE A 21 -13.57 15.70 -27.78
N SER A 22 -13.93 15.64 -29.06
CA SER A 22 -15.29 15.97 -29.52
C SER A 22 -16.32 15.02 -28.90
N LEU A 23 -16.02 13.72 -28.83
CA LEU A 23 -16.88 12.73 -28.16
C LEU A 23 -17.05 13.02 -26.67
N VAL A 24 -15.98 13.39 -25.97
CA VAL A 24 -16.02 13.75 -24.55
C VAL A 24 -16.93 14.97 -24.33
N ILE A 25 -16.80 15.99 -25.19
CA ILE A 25 -17.65 17.19 -25.13
C ILE A 25 -19.12 16.81 -25.34
N VAL A 26 -19.42 16.00 -26.36
CA VAL A 26 -20.80 15.53 -26.63
C VAL A 26 -21.35 14.72 -25.44
N ALA A 27 -20.56 13.82 -24.85
CA ALA A 27 -20.98 13.06 -23.68
C ALA A 27 -21.29 13.96 -22.48
N CYS A 28 -20.50 15.02 -22.27
CA CYS A 28 -20.74 16.00 -21.21
C CYS A 28 -22.03 16.81 -21.42
N ILE A 29 -22.38 17.10 -22.68
CA ILE A 29 -23.62 17.81 -23.03
C ILE A 29 -24.86 16.93 -22.76
N ILE A 30 -24.79 15.64 -23.12
CA ILE A 30 -25.93 14.72 -22.98
C ILE A 30 -26.21 14.39 -21.50
N ASN A 31 -25.19 13.99 -20.75
CA ASN A 31 -25.35 13.66 -19.34
C ASN A 31 -24.04 13.90 -18.58
N PHE A 32 -23.91 15.12 -18.06
CA PHE A 32 -22.72 15.55 -17.33
C PHE A 32 -22.37 14.64 -16.15
N GLN A 33 -23.37 14.20 -15.39
CA GLN A 33 -23.15 13.40 -14.19
C GLN A 33 -22.54 12.03 -14.51
N ARG A 34 -22.96 11.40 -15.61
CA ARG A 34 -22.39 10.13 -16.07
C ARG A 34 -21.04 10.32 -16.78
N ALA A 35 -20.83 11.47 -17.43
CA ALA A 35 -19.61 11.79 -18.16
C ALA A 35 -18.47 12.33 -17.27
N LEU A 36 -18.74 12.63 -15.99
CA LEU A 36 -17.79 13.26 -15.07
C LEU A 36 -16.47 12.49 -14.94
N SER A 37 -16.51 11.15 -14.86
CA SER A 37 -15.31 10.31 -14.78
C SER A 37 -14.45 10.41 -16.04
N LEU A 38 -15.09 10.35 -17.22
CA LEU A 38 -14.44 10.49 -18.52
C LEU A 38 -13.79 11.88 -18.63
N LEU A 39 -14.54 12.94 -18.28
CA LEU A 39 -14.06 14.31 -18.31
C LEU A 39 -12.83 14.50 -17.41
N LEU A 40 -12.90 14.05 -16.15
CA LEU A 40 -11.77 14.16 -15.21
C LEU A 40 -10.53 13.43 -15.73
N LEU A 41 -10.68 12.20 -16.25
CA LEU A 41 -9.57 11.46 -16.84
C LEU A 41 -8.96 12.20 -18.03
N THR A 42 -9.77 12.81 -18.89
CA THR A 42 -9.26 13.59 -20.03
C THR A 42 -8.52 14.85 -19.61
N ILE A 43 -9.05 15.61 -18.64
CA ILE A 43 -8.42 16.83 -18.13
C ILE A 43 -7.08 16.49 -17.48
N VAL A 44 -7.05 15.46 -16.64
CA VAL A 44 -5.83 14.97 -15.99
C VAL A 44 -4.81 14.50 -17.02
N GLY A 45 -5.24 13.74 -18.03
CA GLY A 45 -4.37 13.29 -19.12
C GLY A 45 -3.78 14.46 -19.92
N ILE A 46 -4.59 15.45 -20.29
CA ILE A 46 -4.14 16.65 -21.00
C ILE A 46 -3.17 17.46 -20.13
N PHE A 47 -3.48 17.63 -18.84
CA PHE A 47 -2.63 18.32 -17.89
C PHE A 47 -1.24 17.67 -17.82
N PHE A 48 -1.17 16.36 -17.66
CA PHE A 48 0.11 15.65 -17.56
C PHE A 48 0.91 15.64 -18.86
N VAL A 49 0.27 15.44 -20.02
CA VAL A 49 0.95 15.53 -21.32
C VAL A 49 1.48 16.95 -21.56
N SER A 50 0.71 17.97 -21.18
CA SER A 50 1.13 19.37 -21.28
C SER A 50 2.27 19.67 -20.32
N TRP A 51 2.21 19.18 -19.09
CA TRP A 51 3.25 19.31 -18.08
C TRP A 51 4.57 18.69 -18.55
N ASP A 52 4.53 17.51 -19.16
CA ASP A 52 5.73 16.85 -19.70
C ASP A 52 6.34 17.59 -20.88
N LYS A 53 5.51 18.06 -21.81
CA LYS A 53 6.02 18.90 -22.91
C LYS A 53 6.63 20.19 -22.38
N LEU A 54 6.02 20.80 -21.37
CA LEU A 54 6.49 22.03 -20.76
C LEU A 54 7.81 21.79 -20.02
N ILE A 55 7.91 20.74 -19.20
CA ILE A 55 9.14 20.46 -18.46
C ILE A 55 10.30 20.12 -19.39
N ASN A 56 10.07 19.37 -20.47
CA ASN A 56 11.10 19.06 -21.45
C ASN A 56 11.51 20.30 -22.27
N LYS A 57 10.57 21.19 -22.60
CA LYS A 57 10.86 22.42 -23.37
C LYS A 57 11.60 23.46 -22.55
N TYR A 58 11.34 23.50 -21.24
CA TYR A 58 11.91 24.51 -20.34
C TYR A 58 12.95 23.91 -19.39
N GLU A 59 13.41 22.67 -19.56
CA GLU A 59 14.35 22.01 -18.64
C GLU A 59 15.61 22.86 -18.41
N ASP A 60 16.21 23.35 -19.50
CA ASP A 60 17.40 24.21 -19.44
C ASP A 60 17.11 25.54 -18.73
N ARG A 61 15.93 26.13 -18.99
CA ARG A 61 15.53 27.40 -18.38
C ARG A 61 15.18 27.24 -16.91
N ILE A 62 14.49 26.16 -16.52
CA ILE A 62 14.18 25.83 -15.13
C ILE A 62 15.49 25.65 -14.37
N THR A 63 16.42 24.88 -14.92
CA THR A 63 17.74 24.66 -14.29
C THR A 63 18.48 25.98 -14.11
N GLN A 64 18.49 26.86 -15.12
CA GLN A 64 19.13 28.18 -15.04
C GLN A 64 18.44 29.12 -14.04
N VAL A 65 17.11 29.09 -13.94
CA VAL A 65 16.34 29.91 -12.99
C VAL A 65 16.51 29.41 -11.56
N PHE A 66 16.56 28.09 -11.34
CA PHE A 66 16.74 27.52 -10.01
C PHE A 66 18.19 27.56 -9.52
N HIS A 67 19.19 27.53 -10.41
CA HIS A 67 20.61 27.56 -10.04
C HIS A 67 21.03 28.73 -9.10
N PRO A 68 20.59 30.00 -9.28
CA PRO A 68 20.90 31.07 -8.34
C PRO A 68 20.20 30.89 -6.97
N TYR A 69 19.00 30.30 -6.95
CA TYR A 69 18.30 29.99 -5.70
C TYR A 69 18.94 28.80 -4.99
N GLU A 70 19.37 27.77 -5.73
CA GLU A 70 20.06 26.60 -5.20
C GLU A 70 21.36 27.00 -4.50
N ARG A 71 22.17 27.88 -5.11
CA ARG A 71 23.37 28.44 -4.45
C ARG A 71 23.04 29.22 -3.17
N ARG A 72 21.96 30.00 -3.16
CA ARG A 72 21.51 30.72 -1.95
C ARG A 72 20.98 29.77 -0.88
N LEU A 73 20.27 28.72 -1.29
CA LEU A 73 19.76 27.64 -0.44
C LEU A 73 20.89 26.79 0.11
N GLU A 74 21.99 26.63 -0.61
CA GLU A 74 23.20 25.96 -0.10
C GLU A 74 23.91 26.83 0.93
N GLN A 75 24.06 28.13 0.66
CA GLN A 75 24.69 29.09 1.58
C GLN A 75 23.92 29.26 2.89
N GLN A 76 22.58 29.35 2.84
CA GLN A 76 21.71 29.42 4.01
C GLN A 76 21.18 28.05 4.44
N GLY A 77 21.68 26.97 3.82
CA GLY A 77 21.08 25.64 3.90
C GLY A 77 21.15 25.03 5.29
N HIS A 78 22.16 25.40 6.07
CA HIS A 78 22.22 24.97 7.47
C HIS A 78 21.06 25.56 8.27
N TRP A 79 20.88 26.89 8.25
CA TRP A 79 19.79 27.56 8.98
C TRP A 79 18.40 27.12 8.48
N LEU A 80 18.19 27.06 7.16
CA LEU A 80 16.91 26.65 6.57
C LEU A 80 16.54 25.20 6.91
N LYS A 81 17.51 24.27 6.94
CA LYS A 81 17.27 22.88 7.35
C LYS A 81 16.79 22.81 8.80
N TRP A 82 17.43 23.55 9.71
CA TRP A 82 17.01 23.59 11.12
C TRP A 82 15.61 24.19 11.29
N VAL A 83 15.31 25.28 10.58
CA VAL A 83 13.96 25.88 10.60
C VAL A 83 12.92 24.89 10.05
N LEU A 84 13.20 24.20 8.96
CA LEU A 84 12.29 23.20 8.38
C LEU A 84 12.09 22.00 9.32
N TYR A 85 13.16 21.48 9.94
CA TYR A 85 13.03 20.39 10.91
C TYR A 85 12.23 20.80 12.14
N ILE A 86 12.50 21.99 12.70
CA ILE A 86 11.76 22.52 13.85
C ILE A 86 10.30 22.76 13.47
N ALA A 87 10.02 23.34 12.30
CA ALA A 87 8.65 23.55 11.82
C ALA A 87 7.91 22.24 11.60
N LEU A 88 8.57 21.22 11.04
CA LEU A 88 7.98 19.89 10.82
C LEU A 88 7.70 19.18 12.15
N ILE A 89 8.65 19.22 13.09
CA ILE A 89 8.43 18.67 14.44
C ILE A 89 7.30 19.41 15.14
N ALA A 90 7.27 20.74 15.08
CA ALA A 90 6.20 21.54 15.67
C ALA A 90 4.83 21.25 15.02
N ALA A 91 4.79 21.06 13.70
CA ALA A 91 3.57 20.67 12.98
C ALA A 91 3.10 19.28 13.39
N VAL A 92 4.02 18.30 13.50
CA VAL A 92 3.69 16.95 13.99
C VAL A 92 3.19 17.01 15.42
N ILE A 93 3.87 17.71 16.33
CA ILE A 93 3.46 17.84 17.73
C ILE A 93 2.09 18.53 17.82
N CYS A 94 1.90 19.65 17.12
CA CYS A 94 0.62 20.37 17.10
C CYS A 94 -0.50 19.49 16.56
N TRP A 95 -0.24 18.74 15.49
CA TRP A 95 -1.17 17.78 14.93
C TRP A 95 -1.48 16.65 15.93
N LEU A 96 -0.47 16.09 16.60
CA LEU A 96 -0.63 15.04 17.60
C LEU A 96 -1.46 15.52 18.79
N VAL A 97 -1.25 16.76 19.25
CA VAL A 97 -2.05 17.39 20.31
C VAL A 97 -3.51 17.56 19.87
N PHE A 98 -3.74 18.04 18.65
CA PHE A 98 -5.10 18.21 18.10
C PHE A 98 -5.81 16.87 17.87
N ASP A 99 -5.07 15.83 17.44
CA ASP A 99 -5.61 14.49 17.21
C ASP A 99 -5.94 13.80 18.54
N THR A 100 -5.04 13.90 19.53
CA THR A 100 -5.25 13.41 20.90
C THR A 100 -6.47 14.04 21.55
N ALA A 101 -6.65 15.36 21.36
CA ALA A 101 -7.81 16.08 21.90
C ALA A 101 -9.14 15.60 21.31
N ASN A 102 -9.14 15.06 20.09
CA ASN A 102 -10.36 14.62 19.41
C ASN A 102 -10.63 13.11 19.52
N GLN A 103 -9.61 12.25 19.62
CA GLN A 103 -9.75 10.80 19.42
C GLN A 103 -9.15 9.93 20.55
N GLY A 104 -8.57 10.54 21.60
CA GLY A 104 -8.13 9.86 22.83
C GLY A 104 -6.68 9.37 22.82
N THR A 105 -6.30 8.56 23.83
CA THR A 105 -4.90 8.15 24.12
C THR A 105 -4.33 7.09 23.17
N ARG A 106 -5.14 6.46 22.32
CA ARG A 106 -4.75 5.28 21.53
C ARG A 106 -3.83 5.60 20.34
N GLN A 107 -4.02 6.74 19.68
CA GLN A 107 -3.13 7.17 18.60
C GLN A 107 -1.71 7.47 19.08
N LEU A 108 -1.53 7.81 20.37
CA LEU A 108 -0.19 7.89 20.97
C LEU A 108 0.50 6.53 21.00
N ILE A 109 -0.26 5.43 21.13
CA ILE A 109 0.32 4.08 21.09
C ILE A 109 0.82 3.79 19.67
N SER A 110 0.03 4.08 18.62
CA SER A 110 0.48 3.92 17.23
C SER A 110 1.72 4.78 16.92
N PHE A 111 1.75 6.03 17.39
CA PHE A 111 2.92 6.90 17.22
C PHE A 111 4.14 6.39 18.00
N GLY A 112 3.96 5.98 19.26
CA GLY A 112 5.00 5.36 20.07
C GLY A 112 5.51 4.05 19.45
N GLY A 113 4.62 3.28 18.84
CA GLY A 113 4.94 2.08 18.09
C GLY A 113 5.79 2.35 16.86
N LEU A 114 5.47 3.40 16.08
CA LEU A 114 6.31 3.84 14.97
C LEU A 114 7.74 4.18 15.43
N LEU A 115 7.87 4.93 16.53
CA LEU A 115 9.18 5.22 17.13
C LEU A 115 9.90 3.96 17.60
N MET A 116 9.17 3.01 18.19
CA MET A 116 9.71 1.73 18.61
C MET A 116 10.15 0.86 17.42
N TYR A 117 9.43 0.85 16.30
CA TYR A 117 9.87 0.18 15.07
C TYR A 117 11.16 0.79 14.52
N ILE A 118 11.25 2.13 14.49
CA ILE A 118 12.48 2.82 14.10
C ILE A 118 13.63 2.44 15.06
N ALA A 119 13.37 2.39 16.36
CA ALA A 119 14.36 2.00 17.37
C ALA A 119 14.83 0.55 17.20
N LEU A 120 13.90 -0.40 17.01
CA LEU A 120 14.22 -1.81 16.74
C LEU A 120 15.08 -1.95 15.48
N MET A 121 14.72 -1.25 14.41
CA MET A 121 15.48 -1.27 13.17
C MET A 121 16.87 -0.65 13.32
N PHE A 122 16.99 0.39 14.12
CA PHE A 122 18.27 1.01 14.46
C PHE A 122 19.17 0.06 15.26
N ILE A 123 18.61 -0.61 16.29
CA ILE A 123 19.33 -1.56 17.15
C ILE A 123 19.86 -2.75 16.33
N PHE A 124 19.05 -3.28 15.41
CA PHE A 124 19.43 -4.39 14.55
C PHE A 124 20.12 -3.95 13.24
N SER A 125 20.38 -2.66 13.05
CA SER A 125 21.04 -2.14 11.85
C SER A 125 22.48 -2.64 11.76
N LYS A 126 22.92 -3.00 10.55
CA LYS A 126 24.31 -3.47 10.36
C LYS A 126 25.34 -2.35 10.61
N HIS A 127 24.99 -1.12 10.26
CA HIS A 127 25.91 0.03 10.28
C HIS A 127 25.22 1.29 10.85
N PRO A 128 24.90 1.33 12.16
CA PRO A 128 24.08 2.39 12.75
C PRO A 128 24.68 3.80 12.61
N THR A 129 26.00 3.92 12.52
CA THR A 129 26.70 5.21 12.35
C THR A 129 26.63 5.77 10.93
N LYS A 130 26.26 4.96 9.92
CA LYS A 130 26.19 5.36 8.51
C LYS A 130 24.77 5.64 8.02
N ILE A 131 23.79 5.69 8.92
CA ILE A 131 22.38 5.89 8.56
C ILE A 131 22.16 7.31 8.03
N SER A 132 21.60 7.41 6.83
CA SER A 132 21.13 8.67 6.26
C SER A 132 19.78 9.05 6.86
N TRP A 133 19.79 9.72 8.02
CA TRP A 133 18.57 10.16 8.72
C TRP A 133 17.61 10.98 7.85
N ARG A 134 18.14 11.73 6.87
CA ARG A 134 17.32 12.40 5.86
C ARG A 134 16.38 11.42 5.15
N THR A 135 16.89 10.28 4.69
CA THR A 135 16.11 9.27 3.97
C THR A 135 15.05 8.65 4.87
N VAL A 136 15.40 8.33 6.11
CA VAL A 136 14.48 7.72 7.08
C VAL A 136 13.33 8.67 7.43
N PHE A 137 13.63 9.90 7.86
CA PHE A 137 12.61 10.88 8.21
C PHE A 137 11.79 11.32 6.99
N SER A 138 12.42 11.48 5.83
CA SER A 138 11.68 11.89 4.62
C SER A 138 10.79 10.77 4.09
N GLY A 139 11.18 9.50 4.22
CA GLY A 139 10.34 8.38 3.82
C GLY A 139 9.14 8.18 4.75
N VAL A 140 9.35 8.23 6.08
CA VAL A 140 8.27 8.21 7.06
C VAL A 140 7.37 9.44 6.89
N GLY A 141 7.95 10.61 6.64
CA GLY A 141 7.21 11.85 6.37
C GLY A 141 6.38 11.76 5.08
N LEU A 142 6.94 11.21 4.00
CA LEU A 142 6.23 11.04 2.73
C LEU A 142 5.08 10.02 2.86
N GLN A 143 5.32 8.91 3.57
CA GLN A 143 4.28 7.95 3.93
C GLN A 143 3.15 8.63 4.72
N PHE A 144 3.50 9.44 5.73
CA PHE A 144 2.53 10.15 6.56
C PHE A 144 1.73 11.18 5.77
N VAL A 145 2.39 11.98 4.92
CA VAL A 145 1.73 12.95 4.03
C VAL A 145 0.75 12.25 3.08
N PHE A 146 1.15 11.13 2.47
CA PHE A 146 0.23 10.34 1.65
C PHE A 146 -0.94 9.79 2.46
N GLY A 147 -0.70 9.28 3.66
CA GLY A 147 -1.76 8.83 4.56
C GLY A 147 -2.76 9.92 4.89
N VAL A 148 -2.29 11.13 5.25
CA VAL A 148 -3.16 12.27 5.54
C VAL A 148 -3.97 12.70 4.31
N ILE A 149 -3.32 12.82 3.15
CA ILE A 149 -4.01 13.21 1.92
C ILE A 149 -5.08 12.17 1.56
N ILE A 150 -4.76 10.88 1.59
CA ILE A 150 -5.66 9.84 1.10
C ILE A 150 -6.77 9.51 2.09
N LEU A 151 -6.50 9.51 3.40
CA LEU A 151 -7.43 8.97 4.40
C LEU A 151 -8.09 10.03 5.27
N ARG A 152 -7.44 11.17 5.47
CA ARG A 152 -7.98 12.26 6.32
C ARG A 152 -8.75 13.29 5.51
N THR A 153 -8.36 13.54 4.25
CA THR A 153 -9.06 14.51 3.40
C THR A 153 -10.24 13.85 2.68
N GLN A 154 -11.37 14.54 2.61
CA GLN A 154 -12.57 14.05 1.92
C GLN A 154 -12.30 13.77 0.44
N ILE A 155 -11.62 14.71 -0.24
CA ILE A 155 -11.29 14.60 -1.66
C ILE A 155 -10.41 13.38 -1.93
N GLY A 156 -9.39 13.15 -1.09
CA GLY A 156 -8.51 12.00 -1.22
C GLY A 156 -9.22 10.67 -0.94
N TYR A 157 -10.05 10.63 0.11
CA TYR A 157 -10.81 9.45 0.47
C TYR A 157 -11.80 9.07 -0.63
N ASP A 158 -12.59 10.03 -1.13
CA ASP A 158 -13.57 9.81 -2.20
C ASP A 158 -12.88 9.36 -3.51
N ALA A 159 -11.70 9.92 -3.83
CA ALA A 159 -10.94 9.53 -5.01
C ALA A 159 -10.42 8.09 -4.92
N PHE A 160 -9.86 7.69 -3.78
CA PHE A 160 -9.35 6.32 -3.58
C PHE A 160 -10.48 5.30 -3.37
N ASP A 161 -11.59 5.68 -2.76
CA ASP A 161 -12.80 4.86 -2.67
C ASP A 161 -13.43 4.62 -4.06
N TRP A 162 -13.57 5.68 -4.87
CA TRP A 162 -14.02 5.55 -6.25
C TRP A 162 -13.08 4.64 -7.07
N THR A 163 -11.77 4.84 -6.94
CA THR A 163 -10.77 4.01 -7.61
C THR A 163 -10.85 2.56 -7.14
N GLY A 164 -11.00 2.33 -5.83
CA GLY A 164 -11.17 1.01 -5.24
C GLY A 164 -12.39 0.27 -5.77
N LYS A 165 -13.55 0.95 -5.87
CA LYS A 165 -14.78 0.40 -6.47
C LYS A 165 -14.61 0.01 -7.93
N GLN A 166 -13.81 0.74 -8.71
CA GLN A 166 -13.49 0.31 -10.08
C GLN A 166 -12.64 -0.97 -10.06
N MET A 167 -11.70 -1.09 -9.12
CA MET A 167 -10.84 -2.27 -8.98
C MET A 167 -11.59 -3.52 -8.48
N GLU A 168 -12.74 -3.36 -7.81
CA GLU A 168 -13.64 -4.47 -7.42
C GLU A 168 -14.29 -5.18 -8.61
N VAL A 169 -14.49 -4.49 -9.73
CA VAL A 169 -15.18 -5.03 -10.92
C VAL A 169 -14.23 -5.77 -11.86
N LEU A 170 -12.94 -5.43 -11.83
CA LEU A 170 -11.90 -5.98 -12.71
C LEU A 170 -11.36 -7.40 -12.39
N PRO A 171 -11.57 -8.04 -11.22
CA PRO A 171 -10.60 -9.04 -10.82
C PRO A 171 -10.89 -10.45 -11.35
N ILE A 172 -10.12 -10.83 -12.36
CA ILE A 172 -9.46 -12.12 -12.48
C ILE A 172 -7.95 -11.79 -12.54
N VAL A 173 -7.09 -12.48 -11.80
CA VAL A 173 -5.62 -12.22 -11.79
C VAL A 173 -5.07 -12.13 -13.22
N VAL A 174 -5.57 -12.99 -14.12
CA VAL A 174 -5.29 -12.99 -15.56
C VAL A 174 -5.59 -11.65 -16.23
N PHE A 175 -6.76 -11.08 -15.96
CA PHE A 175 -7.22 -9.85 -16.59
C PHE A 175 -6.40 -8.64 -16.13
N PHE A 176 -6.06 -8.57 -14.84
CA PHE A 176 -5.20 -7.49 -14.34
C PHE A 176 -3.79 -7.60 -14.95
N SER A 177 -3.20 -8.79 -15.02
CA SER A 177 -1.91 -9.02 -15.68
C SER A 177 -1.92 -8.66 -17.17
N MET A 178 -3.04 -8.91 -17.86
CA MET A 178 -3.23 -8.46 -19.25
C MET A 178 -3.23 -6.94 -19.35
N ILE A 179 -4.03 -6.25 -18.53
CA ILE A 179 -4.11 -4.78 -18.53
C ILE A 179 -2.76 -4.15 -18.20
N THR A 180 -2.08 -4.62 -17.15
CA THR A 180 -0.77 -4.06 -16.79
C THR A 180 0.22 -4.22 -17.93
N SER A 181 0.25 -5.38 -18.58
CA SER A 181 1.11 -5.62 -19.76
C SER A 181 0.80 -4.66 -20.92
N ILE A 182 -0.49 -4.40 -21.20
CA ILE A 182 -0.91 -3.38 -22.18
C ILE A 182 -0.43 -1.99 -21.76
N LEU A 183 -0.61 -1.61 -20.49
CA LEU A 183 -0.20 -0.30 -20.00
C LEU A 183 1.33 -0.12 -20.00
N TYR A 184 2.10 -1.20 -19.83
CA TYR A 184 3.55 -1.24 -20.03
C TYR A 184 3.92 -1.06 -21.50
N TYR A 185 3.25 -1.74 -22.42
CA TYR A 185 3.50 -1.58 -23.84
C TYR A 185 3.20 -0.15 -24.32
N VAL A 186 2.08 0.44 -23.85
CA VAL A 186 1.67 1.81 -24.19
C VAL A 186 2.62 2.87 -23.60
N GLY A 187 3.39 2.54 -22.55
CA GLY A 187 4.30 3.49 -21.90
C GLY A 187 3.72 4.21 -20.68
N PHE A 188 2.45 3.96 -20.33
CA PHE A 188 1.76 4.65 -19.23
C PHE A 188 2.33 4.23 -17.86
N MET A 189 2.65 2.94 -17.68
CA MET A 189 3.23 2.45 -16.43
C MET A 189 4.64 3.02 -16.20
N GLN A 190 5.47 3.07 -17.24
CA GLN A 190 6.79 3.67 -17.16
C GLN A 190 6.68 5.14 -16.82
N TRP A 191 5.72 5.85 -17.41
CA TRP A 191 5.47 7.24 -17.11
C TRP A 191 5.11 7.47 -15.64
N ILE A 192 4.12 6.74 -15.09
CA ILE A 192 3.70 6.93 -13.69
C ILE A 192 4.82 6.53 -12.71
N ILE A 193 5.54 5.43 -12.98
CA ILE A 193 6.62 4.95 -12.12
C ILE A 193 7.81 5.91 -12.13
N LEU A 194 8.18 6.47 -13.29
CA LEU A 194 9.25 7.47 -13.37
C LEU A 194 8.87 8.73 -12.60
N LYS A 195 7.61 9.17 -12.63
CA LYS A 195 7.15 10.35 -11.88
C LYS A 195 7.17 10.10 -10.38
N VAL A 196 6.57 9.00 -9.92
CA VAL A 196 6.55 8.65 -8.49
C VAL A 196 7.97 8.40 -7.97
N GLY A 197 8.78 7.64 -8.73
CA GLY A 197 10.17 7.36 -8.40
C GLY A 197 11.02 8.63 -8.37
N TRP A 198 10.78 9.60 -9.25
CA TRP A 198 11.45 10.90 -9.25
C TRP A 198 11.09 11.74 -8.01
N VAL A 199 9.82 11.77 -7.61
CA VAL A 199 9.38 12.45 -6.37
C VAL A 199 10.08 11.82 -5.17
N MET A 200 10.06 10.48 -5.07
CA MET A 200 10.73 9.76 -3.99
C MET A 200 12.24 10.02 -3.98
N GLN A 201 12.89 9.99 -5.15
CA GLN A 201 14.33 10.24 -5.29
C GLN A 201 14.73 11.62 -4.77
N ILE A 202 13.99 12.67 -5.11
CA ILE A 202 14.29 14.05 -4.66
C ILE A 202 14.08 14.19 -3.16
N VAL A 203 12.95 13.69 -2.66
CA VAL A 203 12.56 13.83 -1.26
C VAL A 203 13.52 13.05 -0.36
N MET A 204 13.80 11.79 -0.71
CA MET A 204 14.57 10.85 0.12
C MET A 204 16.08 10.86 -0.15
N ALA A 205 16.52 11.52 -1.23
CA ALA A 205 17.91 11.55 -1.71
C ALA A 205 18.51 10.15 -1.94
N THR A 206 17.66 9.21 -2.37
CA THR A 206 17.99 7.83 -2.72
C THR A 206 18.48 7.71 -4.16
N SER A 207 19.04 6.56 -4.53
CA SER A 207 19.50 6.35 -5.91
C SER A 207 18.31 6.24 -6.88
N PRO A 208 18.50 6.55 -8.18
CA PRO A 208 17.41 6.43 -9.16
C PRO A 208 16.88 5.00 -9.27
N THR A 209 17.75 4.00 -9.19
CA THR A 209 17.42 2.58 -9.38
C THR A 209 16.51 2.07 -8.26
N GLU A 210 16.85 2.34 -7.00
CA GLU A 210 16.02 1.90 -5.87
C GLU A 210 14.71 2.69 -5.76
N SER A 211 14.73 3.99 -6.09
CA SER A 211 13.53 4.84 -6.04
C SER A 211 12.52 4.44 -7.10
N VAL A 212 13.00 4.18 -8.32
CA VAL A 212 12.17 3.69 -9.43
C VAL A 212 11.64 2.28 -9.15
N THR A 213 12.45 1.41 -8.57
CA THR A 213 12.01 0.05 -8.24
C THR A 213 10.98 0.06 -7.10
N ALA A 214 11.18 0.88 -6.07
CA ALA A 214 10.21 1.07 -5.00
C ALA A 214 8.88 1.65 -5.51
N ALA A 215 8.93 2.62 -6.44
CA ALA A 215 7.73 3.14 -7.10
C ALA A 215 7.06 2.07 -8.00
N GLY A 216 7.85 1.24 -8.69
CA GLY A 216 7.35 0.15 -9.52
C GLY A 216 6.63 -0.93 -8.73
N ASN A 217 7.13 -1.23 -7.54
CA ASN A 217 6.56 -2.16 -6.57
C ASN A 217 5.15 -1.75 -6.07
N ILE A 218 4.72 -0.51 -6.27
CA ILE A 218 3.32 -0.09 -5.99
C ILE A 218 2.34 -0.84 -6.91
N PHE A 219 2.74 -1.10 -8.15
CA PHE A 219 1.87 -1.63 -9.19
C PHE A 219 2.21 -3.07 -9.58
N ILE A 220 3.50 -3.39 -9.63
CA ILE A 220 3.99 -4.70 -10.01
C ILE A 220 4.50 -5.46 -8.80
N GLY A 221 4.50 -6.79 -8.89
CA GLY A 221 5.07 -7.66 -7.87
C GLY A 221 6.59 -7.65 -7.79
N GLN A 222 7.08 -8.17 -6.66
CA GLN A 222 8.49 -8.34 -6.31
C GLN A 222 9.37 -9.01 -7.37
N SER A 223 8.81 -9.88 -8.22
CA SER A 223 9.56 -10.59 -9.26
C SER A 223 9.75 -9.77 -10.54
N GLU A 224 8.85 -8.83 -10.84
CA GLU A 224 8.91 -8.06 -12.08
C GLU A 224 9.41 -6.62 -11.86
N ALA A 225 9.28 -6.06 -10.66
CA ALA A 225 9.81 -4.73 -10.38
C ALA A 225 11.34 -4.62 -10.61
N PRO A 226 12.19 -5.60 -10.25
CA PRO A 226 13.62 -5.55 -10.55
C PRO A 226 13.93 -5.62 -12.06
N LEU A 227 13.01 -6.12 -12.89
CA LEU A 227 13.21 -6.21 -14.34
C LEU A 227 13.26 -4.81 -15.00
N ILE A 228 12.62 -3.82 -14.38
CA ILE A 228 12.65 -2.41 -14.83
C ILE A 228 14.09 -1.88 -14.90
N ILE A 229 14.95 -2.37 -13.99
CA ILE A 229 16.33 -1.96 -13.82
C ILE A 229 17.34 -3.05 -14.17
N ARG A 230 16.92 -4.09 -14.90
CA ARG A 230 17.73 -5.28 -15.21
C ARG A 230 19.16 -4.98 -15.72
N PRO A 231 19.41 -3.99 -16.61
CA PRO A 231 20.77 -3.66 -17.08
C PRO A 231 21.70 -3.14 -15.96
N TYR A 232 21.11 -2.65 -14.89
CA TYR A 232 21.79 -1.98 -13.79
C TYR A 232 22.00 -2.89 -12.57
N LEU A 233 21.31 -4.03 -12.48
CA LEU A 233 21.33 -4.93 -11.31
C LEU A 233 22.75 -5.37 -10.91
N GLN A 234 23.62 -5.61 -11.88
CA GLN A 234 25.01 -6.04 -11.62
C GLN A 234 25.90 -4.91 -11.06
N GLN A 235 25.47 -3.67 -11.21
CA GLN A 235 26.25 -2.49 -10.80
C GLN A 235 25.78 -1.91 -9.46
N LEU A 236 24.68 -2.42 -8.92
CA LEU A 236 24.09 -1.95 -7.67
C LEU A 236 24.98 -2.25 -6.47
N THR A 237 24.96 -1.36 -5.47
CA THR A 237 25.56 -1.62 -4.17
C THR A 237 24.73 -2.64 -3.37
N LYS A 238 25.30 -3.17 -2.28
CA LYS A 238 24.58 -4.10 -1.40
C LYS A 238 23.34 -3.44 -0.76
N SER A 239 23.43 -2.15 -0.44
CA SER A 239 22.30 -1.40 0.13
C SER A 239 21.21 -1.14 -0.91
N GLU A 240 21.57 -0.84 -2.16
CA GLU A 240 20.60 -0.71 -3.25
C GLU A 240 19.88 -2.04 -3.52
N ILE A 241 20.59 -3.17 -3.56
CA ILE A 241 19.98 -4.49 -3.71
C ILE A 241 19.05 -4.80 -2.52
N HIS A 242 19.50 -4.52 -1.30
CA HIS A 242 18.67 -4.69 -0.10
C HIS A 242 17.39 -3.84 -0.18
N ALA A 243 17.48 -2.59 -0.64
CA ALA A 243 16.33 -1.71 -0.82
C ALA A 243 15.36 -2.20 -1.91
N VAL A 244 15.89 -2.70 -3.03
CA VAL A 244 15.09 -3.32 -4.11
C VAL A 244 14.31 -4.53 -3.60
N MET A 245 14.97 -5.43 -2.86
CA MET A 245 14.33 -6.62 -2.29
C MET A 245 13.30 -6.26 -1.21
N THR A 246 13.67 -5.34 -0.31
CA THR A 246 12.80 -4.87 0.76
C THR A 246 11.54 -4.20 0.20
N GLY A 247 11.68 -3.39 -0.86
CA GLY A 247 10.54 -2.79 -1.56
C GLY A 247 9.56 -3.82 -2.11
N GLY A 248 10.06 -4.91 -2.69
CA GLY A 248 9.22 -5.99 -3.20
C GLY A 248 8.49 -6.74 -2.08
N PHE A 249 9.15 -6.94 -0.95
CA PHE A 249 8.57 -7.58 0.22
C PHE A 249 7.62 -6.69 1.03
N ALA A 250 7.77 -5.37 0.92
CA ALA A 250 6.95 -4.37 1.60
C ALA A 250 5.66 -4.02 0.84
N THR A 251 5.49 -4.51 -0.38
CA THR A 251 4.37 -4.19 -1.28
C THR A 251 3.65 -5.44 -1.76
N ILE A 252 2.42 -5.28 -2.29
CA ILE A 252 1.67 -6.35 -2.96
C ILE A 252 1.62 -6.04 -4.46
N ALA A 253 1.69 -7.10 -5.28
CA ALA A 253 1.49 -6.94 -6.72
C ALA A 253 0.04 -6.51 -7.02
N GLY A 254 -0.16 -5.61 -7.97
CA GLY A 254 -1.51 -5.26 -8.41
C GLY A 254 -2.31 -6.46 -8.94
N SER A 255 -1.63 -7.48 -9.50
CA SER A 255 -2.28 -8.70 -9.99
C SER A 255 -2.93 -9.53 -8.88
N VAL A 256 -2.32 -9.56 -7.68
CA VAL A 256 -2.87 -10.27 -6.52
C VAL A 256 -3.80 -9.40 -5.68
N LEU A 257 -3.66 -8.07 -5.76
CA LEU A 257 -4.56 -7.10 -5.13
C LEU A 257 -6.04 -7.42 -5.43
N GLY A 258 -6.36 -7.70 -6.69
CA GLY A 258 -7.71 -8.05 -7.12
C GLY A 258 -8.28 -9.32 -6.46
N ALA A 259 -7.42 -10.28 -6.12
CA ALA A 259 -7.85 -11.50 -5.43
C ALA A 259 -8.27 -11.21 -3.97
N TYR A 260 -7.56 -10.31 -3.28
CA TYR A 260 -7.92 -9.91 -1.92
C TYR A 260 -9.20 -9.10 -1.87
N ILE A 261 -9.39 -8.24 -2.88
CA ILE A 261 -10.62 -7.46 -3.02
C ILE A 261 -11.84 -8.40 -3.16
N GLN A 262 -11.75 -9.43 -4.01
CA GLN A 262 -12.81 -10.44 -4.13
C GLN A 262 -13.03 -11.25 -2.86
N ALA A 263 -11.99 -11.48 -2.07
CA ALA A 263 -12.15 -12.17 -0.79
C ALA A 263 -13.08 -11.39 0.16
N GLY A 264 -13.17 -10.07 0.01
CA GLY A 264 -14.00 -9.16 0.81
C GLY A 264 -13.18 -8.09 1.54
N VAL A 265 -11.92 -7.88 1.15
CA VAL A 265 -11.05 -6.86 1.75
C VAL A 265 -11.26 -5.52 1.03
N PRO A 266 -11.45 -4.41 1.76
CA PRO A 266 -11.73 -3.11 1.16
C PRO A 266 -10.60 -2.64 0.22
N ALA A 267 -10.96 -2.39 -1.05
CA ALA A 267 -10.02 -2.03 -2.10
C ALA A 267 -9.32 -0.68 -1.86
N SER A 268 -10.04 0.30 -1.32
CA SER A 268 -9.52 1.64 -0.99
C SER A 268 -8.33 1.56 -0.04
N HIS A 269 -8.44 0.72 0.99
CA HIS A 269 -7.39 0.51 1.98
C HIS A 269 -6.19 -0.22 1.37
N LEU A 270 -6.40 -1.30 0.62
CA LEU A 270 -5.29 -2.02 -0.02
C LEU A 270 -4.51 -1.14 -1.00
N LEU A 271 -5.21 -0.35 -1.83
CA LEU A 271 -4.58 0.60 -2.77
C LEU A 271 -3.76 1.67 -2.04
N THR A 272 -4.35 2.28 -1.02
CA THR A 272 -3.68 3.31 -0.21
C THR A 272 -2.40 2.75 0.41
N ALA A 273 -2.49 1.54 0.94
CA ALA A 273 -1.40 0.95 1.68
C ALA A 273 -0.27 0.45 0.74
N SER A 274 -0.57 0.05 -0.51
CA SER A 274 0.47 -0.16 -1.54
C SER A 274 1.26 1.11 -1.86
N VAL A 275 0.58 2.26 -1.98
CA VAL A 275 1.23 3.56 -2.25
C VAL A 275 2.11 3.99 -1.07
N MET A 276 1.61 3.82 0.14
CA MET A 276 2.31 4.16 1.38
C MET A 276 3.53 3.26 1.66
N SER A 277 3.46 2.00 1.25
CA SER A 277 4.54 1.03 1.43
C SER A 277 5.82 1.39 0.67
N ALA A 278 5.75 2.06 -0.49
CA ALA A 278 6.93 2.39 -1.28
C ALA A 278 7.93 3.34 -0.58
N PRO A 279 7.52 4.51 -0.04
CA PRO A 279 8.43 5.34 0.74
C PRO A 279 8.80 4.72 2.09
N ALA A 280 7.88 3.98 2.72
CA ALA A 280 8.17 3.26 3.96
C ALA A 280 9.27 2.22 3.76
N SER A 281 9.19 1.41 2.70
CA SER A 281 10.17 0.35 2.42
C SER A 281 11.56 0.91 2.23
N LEU A 282 11.71 2.06 1.58
CA LEU A 282 13.00 2.72 1.43
C LEU A 282 13.51 3.26 2.77
N ALA A 283 12.64 3.87 3.59
CA ALA A 283 13.02 4.36 4.92
C ALA A 283 13.54 3.22 5.78
N VAL A 284 12.82 2.10 5.85
CA VAL A 284 13.21 0.99 6.70
C VAL A 284 14.39 0.23 6.09
N ALA A 285 14.47 0.05 4.76
CA ALA A 285 15.62 -0.56 4.10
C ALA A 285 16.93 0.19 4.39
N LYS A 286 16.92 1.52 4.27
CA LYS A 286 18.11 2.36 4.53
C LYS A 286 18.40 2.53 6.02
N LEU A 287 17.41 2.35 6.88
CA LEU A 287 17.63 2.30 8.32
C LEU A 287 18.33 0.99 8.74
N PHE A 288 17.87 -0.14 8.20
CA PHE A 288 18.39 -1.47 8.54
C PHE A 288 19.74 -1.80 7.87
N TRP A 289 19.88 -1.43 6.59
CA TRP A 289 21.10 -1.61 5.81
C TRP A 289 21.45 -0.31 5.05
N PRO A 290 22.11 0.66 5.71
CA PRO A 290 22.39 1.95 5.11
C PRO A 290 23.43 1.88 4.00
N GLU A 291 23.43 2.91 3.15
CA GLU A 291 24.36 3.04 2.05
C GLU A 291 25.78 3.30 2.57
N THR A 292 26.74 2.49 2.15
CA THR A 292 28.15 2.66 2.53
C THR A 292 29.03 3.04 1.36
N ASP A 293 28.62 2.68 0.15
CA ASP A 293 29.39 2.82 -1.07
C ASP A 293 28.79 3.94 -1.93
N THR A 294 29.55 4.46 -2.89
CA THR A 294 29.03 5.49 -3.79
C THR A 294 28.18 4.84 -4.89
N PRO A 295 26.92 5.28 -5.09
CA PRO A 295 26.08 4.73 -6.14
C PRO A 295 26.68 5.08 -7.51
N LYS A 296 26.88 4.05 -8.35
CA LYS A 296 27.51 4.21 -9.67
C LYS A 296 26.60 4.86 -10.70
N ILE A 297 25.28 4.79 -10.48
CA ILE A 297 24.27 5.20 -11.46
C ILE A 297 23.68 6.54 -11.06
N THR A 298 23.93 7.55 -11.89
CA THR A 298 23.41 8.90 -11.70
C THR A 298 22.14 9.12 -12.53
N ARG A 299 21.31 10.08 -12.13
CA ARG A 299 20.05 10.47 -12.80
C ARG A 299 20.23 10.75 -14.31
N LYS A 300 21.36 11.36 -14.71
CA LYS A 300 21.68 11.61 -16.13
C LYS A 300 22.15 10.32 -16.78
N GLY A 301 21.22 9.55 -17.37
CA GLY A 301 21.53 8.31 -18.09
C GLY A 301 20.68 7.10 -17.70
N PHE A 302 19.82 7.22 -16.69
CA PHE A 302 18.87 6.16 -16.35
C PHE A 302 17.79 6.04 -17.41
N LYS A 303 17.70 4.87 -18.05
CA LYS A 303 16.61 4.52 -18.97
C LYS A 303 16.01 3.20 -18.53
N MET A 304 14.69 3.16 -18.37
CA MET A 304 13.99 1.90 -18.14
C MET A 304 14.12 1.00 -19.37
N GLU A 305 14.26 -0.30 -19.14
CA GLU A 305 14.15 -1.30 -20.19
C GLU A 305 12.74 -1.23 -20.78
N LYS A 306 12.65 -1.05 -22.10
CA LYS A 306 11.39 -1.17 -22.82
C LYS A 306 11.15 -2.64 -23.07
N ARG A 307 9.90 -3.09 -22.90
CA ARG A 307 9.54 -4.42 -23.31
C ARG A 307 9.61 -4.57 -24.83
N GLU A 308 9.84 -5.80 -25.27
CA GLU A 308 10.14 -6.16 -26.66
C GLU A 308 8.89 -6.47 -27.50
N GLU A 309 7.68 -6.39 -26.94
CA GLU A 309 6.47 -6.76 -27.70
C GLU A 309 6.26 -5.84 -28.92
N THR A 310 5.70 -6.38 -30.00
CA THR A 310 5.54 -5.64 -31.26
C THR A 310 4.23 -4.86 -31.31
N ASN A 311 3.16 -5.40 -30.73
CA ASN A 311 1.82 -4.83 -30.79
C ASN A 311 1.04 -5.00 -29.47
N ILE A 312 -0.06 -4.24 -29.31
CA ILE A 312 -0.88 -4.25 -28.08
C ILE A 312 -1.49 -5.64 -27.80
N LEU A 313 -1.91 -6.36 -28.85
CA LEU A 313 -2.52 -7.69 -28.69
C LEU A 313 -1.50 -8.75 -28.25
N GLU A 314 -0.26 -8.64 -28.74
CA GLU A 314 0.87 -9.45 -28.28
C GLU A 314 1.20 -9.13 -26.83
N ALA A 315 1.27 -7.85 -26.43
CA ALA A 315 1.46 -7.45 -25.04
C ALA A 315 0.34 -7.98 -24.13
N ALA A 316 -0.91 -7.93 -24.59
CA ALA A 316 -2.06 -8.48 -23.86
C ALA A 316 -1.95 -10.02 -23.69
N SER A 317 -1.62 -10.72 -24.77
CA SER A 317 -1.49 -12.18 -24.79
C SER A 317 -0.30 -12.66 -23.95
N HIS A 318 0.81 -11.93 -23.98
CA HIS A 318 1.98 -12.17 -23.15
C HIS A 318 1.65 -11.96 -21.67
N GLY A 319 0.97 -10.86 -21.32
CA GLY A 319 0.51 -10.60 -19.95
C GLY A 319 -0.44 -11.67 -19.41
N ALA A 320 -1.39 -12.13 -20.23
CA ALA A 320 -2.26 -13.25 -19.88
C ALA A 320 -1.48 -14.55 -19.68
N SER A 321 -0.50 -14.85 -20.55
CA SER A 321 0.32 -16.05 -20.45
C SER A 321 1.22 -16.06 -19.22
N LEU A 322 1.81 -14.91 -18.85
CA LEU A 322 2.61 -14.75 -17.63
C LEU A 322 1.79 -15.00 -16.35
N SER A 323 0.47 -14.80 -16.40
CA SER A 323 -0.39 -15.02 -15.23
C SER A 323 -0.66 -16.50 -14.94
N ILE A 324 -0.50 -17.40 -15.92
CA ILE A 324 -0.76 -18.84 -15.74
C ILE A 324 0.16 -19.45 -14.66
N PRO A 325 1.50 -19.35 -14.75
CA PRO A 325 2.37 -19.89 -13.71
C PRO A 325 2.18 -19.17 -12.37
N LEU A 326 1.85 -17.88 -12.38
CA LEU A 326 1.56 -17.11 -11.17
C LEU A 326 0.34 -17.68 -10.43
N ILE A 327 -0.78 -17.88 -11.12
CA ILE A 327 -2.01 -18.42 -10.55
C ILE A 327 -1.82 -19.87 -10.11
N ALA A 328 -1.14 -20.69 -10.92
CA ALA A 328 -0.83 -22.07 -10.55
C ALA A 328 -0.02 -22.12 -9.25
N ASN A 329 1.03 -21.29 -9.13
CA ASN A 329 1.83 -21.20 -7.92
C ASN A 329 1.02 -20.70 -6.72
N ILE A 330 0.13 -19.72 -6.89
CA ILE A 330 -0.75 -19.23 -5.81
C ILE A 330 -1.68 -20.35 -5.33
N ALA A 331 -2.35 -21.04 -6.25
CA ALA A 331 -3.30 -22.11 -5.92
C ALA A 331 -2.62 -23.29 -5.21
N VAL A 332 -1.49 -23.77 -5.74
CA VAL A 332 -0.73 -24.87 -5.14
C VAL A 332 -0.21 -24.48 -3.76
N ASN A 333 0.38 -23.28 -3.61
CA ASN A 333 0.88 -22.81 -2.31
C ASN A 333 -0.25 -22.64 -1.28
N LEU A 334 -1.43 -22.16 -1.70
CA LEU A 334 -2.60 -22.05 -0.82
C LEU A 334 -3.06 -23.43 -0.32
N ILE A 335 -3.22 -24.41 -1.21
CA ILE A 335 -3.61 -25.77 -0.84
C ILE A 335 -2.57 -26.37 0.11
N ALA A 336 -1.29 -26.25 -0.21
CA ALA A 336 -0.19 -26.78 0.61
C ALA A 336 -0.14 -26.11 1.99
N PHE A 337 -0.19 -24.78 2.08
CA PHE A 337 -0.08 -24.07 3.36
C PHE A 337 -1.33 -24.18 4.23
N LEU A 338 -2.53 -24.22 3.65
CA LEU A 338 -3.75 -24.48 4.42
C LEU A 338 -3.76 -25.90 4.99
N SER A 339 -3.31 -26.88 4.19
CA SER A 339 -3.16 -28.26 4.65
C SER A 339 -2.11 -28.37 5.75
N LEU A 340 -0.97 -27.69 5.60
CA LEU A 340 0.08 -27.64 6.62
C LEU A 340 -0.41 -26.94 7.89
N LEU A 341 -1.16 -25.84 7.79
CA LEU A 341 -1.73 -25.14 8.94
C LEU A 341 -2.73 -26.04 9.69
N ALA A 342 -3.61 -26.74 8.98
CA ALA A 342 -4.54 -27.69 9.58
C ALA A 342 -3.81 -28.85 10.25
N PHE A 343 -2.76 -29.37 9.61
CA PHE A 343 -1.89 -30.40 10.19
C PHE A 343 -1.19 -29.91 11.47
N LEU A 344 -0.59 -28.72 11.45
CA LEU A 344 0.09 -28.13 12.61
C LEU A 344 -0.89 -27.84 13.76
N ASN A 345 -2.08 -27.32 13.46
CA ASN A 345 -3.11 -27.09 14.47
C ASN A 345 -3.55 -28.40 15.12
N SER A 346 -3.78 -29.46 14.34
CA SER A 346 -4.15 -30.77 14.86
C SER A 346 -3.02 -31.43 15.65
N ALA A 347 -1.78 -31.34 15.18
CA ALA A 347 -0.61 -31.89 15.87
C ALA A 347 -0.34 -31.17 17.20
N LEU A 348 -0.47 -29.84 17.23
CA LEU A 348 -0.35 -29.06 18.46
C LEU A 348 -1.55 -29.28 19.39
N SER A 349 -2.76 -29.45 18.86
CA SER A 349 -3.93 -29.77 19.69
C SER A 349 -3.78 -31.14 20.35
N TRP A 350 -3.25 -32.14 19.63
CA TRP A 350 -2.89 -33.44 20.19
C TRP A 350 -1.84 -33.31 21.31
N LEU A 351 -0.79 -32.52 21.10
CA LEU A 351 0.23 -32.25 22.11
C LEU A 351 -0.36 -31.50 23.31
N GLY A 352 -1.20 -30.49 23.07
CA GLY A 352 -1.87 -29.71 24.10
C GLY A 352 -2.83 -30.55 24.93
N ASN A 353 -3.48 -31.54 24.33
CA ASN A 353 -4.32 -32.51 25.04
C ASN A 353 -3.52 -33.35 26.05
N MET A 354 -2.21 -33.53 25.86
CA MET A 354 -1.35 -34.17 26.88
C MET A 354 -1.16 -33.31 28.14
N PHE A 355 -1.43 -32.00 28.04
CA PHE A 355 -1.34 -31.03 29.14
C PHE A 355 -2.72 -30.48 29.54
N ASP A 356 -3.80 -31.19 29.23
CA ASP A 356 -5.20 -30.77 29.47
C ASP A 356 -5.56 -29.41 28.83
N TYR A 357 -4.84 -29.00 27.78
CA TYR A 357 -5.07 -27.76 27.04
C TYR A 357 -5.31 -28.05 25.54
N PRO A 358 -6.48 -28.61 25.15
CA PRO A 358 -6.75 -29.03 23.77
C PRO A 358 -6.88 -27.86 22.78
N GLN A 359 -7.06 -26.63 23.29
CA GLN A 359 -7.10 -25.40 22.50
C GLN A 359 -5.72 -24.95 22.00
N PHE A 360 -4.63 -25.65 22.39
CA PHE A 360 -3.30 -25.36 21.89
C PHE A 360 -3.24 -25.55 20.37
N SER A 361 -2.89 -24.49 19.65
CA SER A 361 -2.83 -24.51 18.19
C SER A 361 -1.78 -23.54 17.68
N PHE A 362 -1.41 -23.67 16.41
CA PHE A 362 -0.45 -22.76 15.78
C PHE A 362 -0.98 -21.31 15.74
N SER A 363 -2.29 -21.15 15.60
CA SER A 363 -3.00 -19.88 15.74
C SER A 363 -2.66 -19.19 17.08
N VAL A 364 -2.81 -19.91 18.19
CA VAL A 364 -2.57 -19.39 19.55
C VAL A 364 -1.09 -19.03 19.74
N ILE A 365 -0.16 -19.85 19.23
CA ILE A 365 1.26 -19.51 19.28
C ILE A 365 1.54 -18.20 18.55
N CYS A 366 0.99 -18.05 17.33
CA CYS A 366 1.12 -16.82 16.56
C CYS A 366 0.49 -15.62 17.25
N SER A 367 -0.69 -15.78 17.86
CA SER A 367 -1.37 -14.68 18.55
C SER A 367 -0.51 -14.15 19.69
N TYR A 368 0.10 -15.01 20.52
CA TYR A 368 0.94 -14.56 21.63
C TYR A 368 2.31 -14.03 21.18
N VAL A 369 2.96 -14.66 20.20
CA VAL A 369 4.28 -14.23 19.71
C VAL A 369 4.23 -12.87 19.02
N PHE A 370 3.16 -12.62 18.24
CA PHE A 370 3.02 -11.37 17.49
C PHE A 370 2.12 -10.32 18.17
N MET A 371 1.51 -10.63 19.32
CA MET A 371 0.72 -9.65 20.08
C MET A 371 1.51 -8.37 20.42
N PRO A 372 2.79 -8.41 20.83
CA PRO A 372 3.54 -7.17 21.10
C PRO A 372 3.65 -6.27 19.87
N PHE A 373 3.89 -6.87 18.68
CA PHE A 373 3.91 -6.14 17.43
C PHE A 373 2.52 -5.62 17.04
N SER A 374 1.46 -6.39 17.30
CA SER A 374 0.08 -5.94 17.09
C SER A 374 -0.27 -4.73 17.94
N PHE A 375 0.03 -4.79 19.23
CA PHE A 375 -0.26 -3.72 20.17
C PHE A 375 0.55 -2.47 19.87
N MET A 376 1.83 -2.63 19.48
CA MET A 376 2.66 -1.51 19.02
C MET A 376 2.05 -0.75 17.83
N MET A 377 1.33 -1.41 16.93
CA MET A 377 0.62 -0.70 15.85
C MET A 377 -0.56 0.16 16.34
N GLY A 378 -0.95 0.03 17.61
CA GLY A 378 -2.08 0.72 18.24
C GLY A 378 -3.41 -0.03 18.15
N VAL A 379 -3.36 -1.34 17.91
CA VAL A 379 -4.54 -2.20 18.02
C VAL A 379 -5.00 -2.27 19.47
N ASP A 380 -6.31 -2.33 19.69
CA ASP A 380 -6.87 -2.53 21.02
C ASP A 380 -6.36 -3.84 21.64
N TRP A 381 -6.19 -3.86 22.96
CA TRP A 381 -5.66 -5.02 23.66
C TRP A 381 -6.46 -6.29 23.37
N ASN A 382 -7.80 -6.18 23.31
CA ASN A 382 -8.68 -7.32 23.06
C ASN A 382 -8.57 -7.85 21.63
N ASP A 383 -8.30 -6.97 20.66
CA ASP A 383 -8.16 -7.32 19.24
C ASP A 383 -6.71 -7.68 18.86
N SER A 384 -5.74 -7.35 19.73
CA SER A 384 -4.32 -7.52 19.45
C SER A 384 -3.90 -8.98 19.30
N PHE A 385 -4.58 -9.91 19.98
CA PHE A 385 -4.33 -11.34 19.82
C PHE A 385 -4.78 -11.84 18.43
N LEU A 386 -5.97 -11.44 17.97
CA LEU A 386 -6.48 -11.79 16.65
C LEU A 386 -5.64 -11.17 15.52
N VAL A 387 -5.21 -9.92 15.68
CA VAL A 387 -4.32 -9.30 14.70
C VAL A 387 -2.93 -9.93 14.74
N GLY A 388 -2.42 -10.29 15.91
CA GLY A 388 -1.18 -11.06 16.07
C GLY A 388 -1.20 -12.39 15.29
N GLU A 389 -2.32 -13.11 15.33
CA GLU A 389 -2.54 -14.32 14.52
C GLU A 389 -2.37 -14.04 13.03
N LEU A 390 -3.01 -12.98 12.51
CA LEU A 390 -2.92 -12.60 11.10
C LEU A 390 -1.48 -12.26 10.68
N ILE A 391 -0.73 -11.52 11.51
CA ILE A 391 0.68 -11.20 11.27
C ILE A 391 1.53 -12.47 11.24
N GLY A 392 1.25 -13.42 12.14
CA GLY A 392 1.94 -14.71 12.18
C GLY A 392 1.68 -15.55 10.94
N TYR A 393 0.41 -15.64 10.50
CA TYR A 393 0.04 -16.38 9.29
C TYR A 393 0.70 -15.80 8.05
N LYS A 394 0.72 -14.47 7.96
CA LYS A 394 1.42 -13.73 6.91
C LYS A 394 2.92 -14.02 6.92
N THR A 395 3.55 -14.01 8.08
CA THR A 395 5.01 -14.15 8.22
C THR A 395 5.48 -15.56 7.92
N PHE A 396 4.81 -16.58 8.46
CA PHE A 396 5.24 -17.98 8.34
C PHE A 396 4.75 -18.66 7.06
N PHE A 397 3.54 -18.35 6.59
CA PHE A 397 2.98 -18.94 5.37
C PHE A 397 3.05 -17.95 4.23
N ASN A 398 1.98 -17.18 4.04
CA ASN A 398 1.85 -16.14 3.03
C ASN A 398 0.72 -15.18 3.39
N GLU A 399 0.70 -14.04 2.70
CA GLU A 399 -0.33 -13.03 2.80
C GLU A 399 -1.72 -13.54 2.36
N PHE A 400 -1.80 -14.48 1.42
CA PHE A 400 -3.07 -15.03 0.94
C PHE A 400 -3.84 -15.78 2.03
N VAL A 401 -3.16 -16.59 2.84
CA VAL A 401 -3.76 -17.31 3.97
C VAL A 401 -4.26 -16.30 5.01
N ALA A 402 -3.46 -15.27 5.31
CA ALA A 402 -3.85 -14.22 6.25
C ALA A 402 -5.07 -13.41 5.76
N TYR A 403 -5.09 -12.98 4.50
CA TYR A 403 -6.22 -12.24 3.93
C TYR A 403 -7.49 -13.08 3.81
N ASN A 404 -7.39 -14.38 3.53
CA ASN A 404 -8.56 -15.25 3.52
C ASN A 404 -9.18 -15.38 4.92
N LYS A 405 -8.34 -15.53 5.96
CA LYS A 405 -8.80 -15.54 7.35
C LYS A 405 -9.43 -14.21 7.78
N LEU A 406 -8.81 -13.11 7.37
CA LEU A 406 -9.35 -11.78 7.60
C LEU A 406 -10.71 -11.59 6.91
N ALA A 407 -10.83 -12.00 5.66
CA ALA A 407 -12.08 -11.92 4.90
C ALA A 407 -13.21 -12.69 5.60
N GLU A 408 -12.92 -13.86 6.18
CA GLU A 408 -13.85 -14.61 7.02
C GLU A 408 -14.35 -13.77 8.21
N MET A 409 -13.43 -13.08 8.92
CA MET A 409 -13.78 -12.20 10.04
C MET A 409 -14.62 -10.99 9.61
N ILE A 410 -14.30 -10.38 8.47
CA ILE A 410 -15.08 -9.27 7.90
C ILE A 410 -16.51 -9.73 7.58
N LYS A 411 -16.67 -10.90 6.95
CA LYS A 411 -17.98 -11.48 6.62
C LYS A 411 -18.80 -11.79 7.87
N LYS A 412 -18.20 -12.39 8.90
CA LYS A 412 -18.86 -12.66 10.19
C LYS A 412 -19.38 -11.39 10.87
N ARG A 413 -18.58 -10.33 10.83
CA ARG A 413 -18.97 -9.01 11.34
C ARG A 413 -20.12 -8.40 10.55
N GLN A 414 -20.07 -8.44 9.23
CA GLN A 414 -21.14 -7.92 8.36
C GLN A 414 -22.45 -8.70 8.52
N ALA A 415 -22.37 -10.00 8.81
CA ALA A 415 -23.53 -10.83 9.11
C ALA A 415 -24.18 -10.52 10.48
N GLY A 416 -23.59 -9.66 11.31
CA GLY A 416 -24.14 -9.30 12.62
C GLY A 416 -24.12 -10.43 13.65
N GLY A 417 -23.20 -11.40 13.50
CA GLY A 417 -23.03 -12.50 14.45
C GLY A 417 -22.56 -12.03 15.83
N PRO A 418 -22.58 -12.89 16.87
CA PRO A 418 -22.07 -12.52 18.19
C PRO A 418 -20.55 -12.28 18.14
N GLU A 419 -20.08 -11.19 18.74
CA GLU A 419 -18.66 -10.82 18.79
C GLU A 419 -17.81 -11.86 19.55
N TYR A 420 -18.43 -12.52 20.52
CA TYR A 420 -17.84 -13.58 21.32
C TYR A 420 -18.66 -14.85 21.21
N SER A 421 -17.99 -15.97 20.98
CA SER A 421 -18.57 -17.30 21.12
C SER A 421 -17.84 -18.00 22.27
N GLY A 422 -18.41 -17.92 23.48
CA GLY A 422 -17.69 -18.27 24.72
C GLY A 422 -16.64 -17.22 25.07
N GLU A 423 -15.44 -17.65 25.47
CA GLU A 423 -14.30 -16.75 25.74
C GLU A 423 -13.54 -16.32 24.47
N ILE A 424 -13.87 -16.89 23.31
CA ILE A 424 -13.14 -16.69 22.06
C ILE A 424 -13.83 -15.62 21.20
N LYS A 425 -13.09 -14.56 20.91
CA LYS A 425 -13.52 -13.46 20.04
C LYS A 425 -13.52 -13.89 18.57
N GLN A 426 -14.62 -13.63 17.85
CA GLN A 426 -14.86 -14.16 16.49
C GLN A 426 -14.46 -13.22 15.35
N TYR A 427 -14.47 -11.91 15.61
CA TYR A 427 -14.07 -10.88 14.65
C TYR A 427 -13.60 -9.62 15.39
N LEU A 428 -12.85 -8.76 14.70
CA LEU A 428 -12.32 -7.52 15.28
C LEU A 428 -13.44 -6.54 15.65
N SER A 429 -13.35 -5.93 16.83
CA SER A 429 -14.33 -4.93 17.28
C SER A 429 -14.34 -3.70 16.39
N VAL A 430 -15.51 -3.06 16.24
CA VAL A 430 -15.61 -1.78 15.53
C VAL A 430 -15.11 -0.68 16.45
N ILE A 431 -13.83 -0.39 16.36
CA ILE A 431 -13.31 0.79 17.02
C ILE A 431 -13.36 1.94 16.01
N ARG A 432 -14.22 2.91 16.29
CA ARG A 432 -14.32 4.20 15.59
C ARG A 432 -13.05 5.00 15.90
N LEU A 433 -11.94 4.68 15.25
CA LEU A 433 -10.67 5.41 15.38
C LEU A 433 -10.08 5.68 14.00
N GLY A 434 -9.57 6.90 13.84
CA GLY A 434 -9.25 7.50 12.56
C GLY A 434 -8.04 6.90 11.85
N GLY A 435 -8.33 6.09 10.85
CA GLY A 435 -7.88 6.27 9.46
C GLY A 435 -6.42 5.97 9.13
N LEU A 436 -6.01 4.69 9.10
CA LEU A 436 -4.90 4.15 8.29
C LEU A 436 -5.12 2.70 7.81
N PRO A 437 -4.62 2.25 6.63
CA PRO A 437 -5.01 0.97 6.04
C PRO A 437 -3.99 -0.15 6.26
N LEU A 438 -4.47 -1.40 6.43
CA LEU A 438 -3.62 -2.60 6.51
C LEU A 438 -3.21 -3.13 5.14
N THR A 439 -1.92 -3.02 4.78
CA THR A 439 -1.29 -3.89 3.76
C THR A 439 -0.39 -4.92 4.39
N MET A 440 -0.71 -6.19 4.21
CA MET A 440 0.12 -7.32 4.59
C MET A 440 1.00 -7.80 3.41
N THR A 441 2.30 -7.52 3.45
CA THR A 441 3.31 -7.92 2.44
C THR A 441 4.49 -8.74 3.03
N ARG A 442 4.95 -9.80 2.36
CA ARG A 442 5.88 -10.80 2.90
C ARG A 442 7.35 -10.41 2.72
N GLY A 443 8.19 -10.47 3.77
CA GLY A 443 9.66 -10.60 3.67
C GLY A 443 10.48 -9.55 4.46
N THR A 444 11.57 -10.04 5.10
CA THR A 444 12.43 -9.42 6.14
C THR A 444 11.68 -8.93 7.39
N LYS A 445 12.39 -8.85 8.53
CA LYS A 445 11.85 -8.48 9.87
C LYS A 445 11.27 -7.06 9.95
N GLN A 446 10.84 -6.48 8.82
CA GLN A 446 10.16 -5.20 8.71
C GLN A 446 8.65 -5.41 8.67
N ILE A 447 8.06 -5.27 9.84
CA ILE A 447 6.64 -5.05 10.00
C ILE A 447 6.40 -3.57 9.68
N THR A 448 6.27 -3.22 8.40
CA THR A 448 5.52 -2.01 8.04
C THR A 448 4.08 -2.46 7.87
N LEU A 449 3.35 -2.46 8.98
CA LEU A 449 1.95 -2.85 9.03
C LEU A 449 1.26 -1.80 9.88
N HIS A 450 0.14 -1.28 9.38
CA HIS A 450 -0.61 -0.22 10.05
C HIS A 450 -2.08 -0.62 10.07
N CYS A 451 -2.65 -0.79 11.26
CA CYS A 451 -4.04 -1.17 11.48
C CYS A 451 -4.99 0.00 11.27
N ASP A 452 -6.04 -0.18 10.46
CA ASP A 452 -7.44 0.18 10.78
C ASP A 452 -8.43 -0.51 9.80
N TYR A 453 -9.57 -0.93 10.34
CA TYR A 453 -10.73 -1.40 9.59
C TYR A 453 -11.93 -0.48 9.88
N CYS A 454 -12.35 0.31 8.90
CA CYS A 454 -13.65 0.97 8.91
C CYS A 454 -14.45 0.62 7.65
N CYS A 455 -15.54 -0.13 7.82
CA CYS A 455 -16.62 -0.27 6.84
C CYS A 455 -17.94 0.13 7.51
N CYS A 456 -18.50 1.29 7.15
CA CYS A 456 -19.89 1.50 6.70
C CYS A 456 -20.26 3.00 6.70
N PRO A 457 -21.04 3.48 5.71
CA PRO A 457 -21.65 4.81 5.75
C PRO A 457 -22.71 4.88 6.87
N PRO A 458 -23.01 6.08 7.42
CA PRO A 458 -23.99 6.23 8.49
C PRO A 458 -25.39 5.80 7.99
N PRO A 459 -26.20 5.09 8.81
CA PRO A 459 -27.60 4.87 8.47
C PRO A 459 -28.30 6.23 8.41
N HIS A 460 -29.08 6.43 7.36
CA HIS A 460 -29.96 7.59 7.23
C HIS A 460 -30.76 7.78 8.53
N LYS A 461 -30.59 8.93 9.17
CA LYS A 461 -31.41 9.37 10.30
C LYS A 461 -32.88 9.25 9.91
N ASN A 462 -33.62 8.36 10.55
CA ASN A 462 -35.04 8.56 10.82
C ASN A 462 -35.44 7.80 12.10
N SER A 463 -36.21 8.49 12.95
CA SER A 463 -36.91 8.02 14.16
C SER A 463 -36.00 7.52 15.30
N ARG A 464 -35.57 8.36 16.26
CA ARG A 464 -36.29 8.68 17.52
C ARG A 464 -37.02 7.48 18.12
N GLU A 465 -36.43 6.88 19.15
CA GLU A 465 -37.15 6.57 20.40
C GLU A 465 -36.16 6.44 21.57
N PHE A 466 -36.39 7.28 22.56
CA PHE A 466 -35.81 7.24 23.90
C PHE A 466 -36.47 6.10 24.69
N LEU A 467 -35.72 5.43 25.58
CA LEU A 467 -36.00 5.22 27.03
C LEU A 467 -35.03 4.17 27.65
N PRO A 468 -34.84 4.14 28.99
CA PRO A 468 -33.52 4.06 29.61
C PRO A 468 -33.29 2.81 30.50
N ALA A 469 -32.11 2.78 31.11
CA ALA A 469 -31.58 1.77 32.03
C ALA A 469 -32.35 1.57 33.37
N LYS A 470 -32.05 0.42 34.00
CA LYS A 470 -32.48 -0.18 35.29
C LYS A 470 -33.71 -1.07 35.18
N THR A 471 -33.71 -2.35 35.60
CA THR A 471 -33.58 -2.78 37.01
C THR A 471 -33.33 -4.30 37.11
N VAL A 472 -32.47 -4.71 38.05
CA VAL A 472 -32.25 -6.08 38.55
C VAL A 472 -33.49 -6.57 39.30
N PHE A 473 -34.03 -7.78 39.05
CA PHE A 473 -34.60 -8.66 40.10
C PHE A 473 -34.88 -10.09 39.60
N LEU A 474 -34.75 -11.02 40.54
CA LEU A 474 -34.84 -12.48 40.50
C LEU A 474 -36.16 -13.09 39.98
N GLY A 475 -36.05 -14.27 39.35
CA GLY A 475 -36.79 -15.47 39.79
C GLY A 475 -37.89 -16.08 38.89
N LYS A 476 -37.75 -17.41 38.70
CA LYS A 476 -38.73 -18.47 38.35
C LYS A 476 -39.00 -18.86 36.88
N ASN A 477 -38.46 -20.05 36.55
CA ASN A 477 -39.09 -21.25 35.95
C ASN A 477 -40.23 -21.09 34.93
N ILE A 478 -40.11 -21.75 33.76
CA ILE A 478 -40.84 -22.99 33.38
C ILE A 478 -40.56 -23.37 31.89
N GLN A 479 -39.99 -24.57 31.73
CA GLN A 479 -40.12 -25.64 30.71
C GLN A 479 -39.75 -25.49 29.19
N PRO A 480 -39.29 -26.60 28.56
CA PRO A 480 -38.85 -26.68 27.15
C PRO A 480 -39.82 -27.45 26.21
N SER A 481 -39.72 -27.21 24.89
CA SER A 481 -40.17 -28.16 23.84
C SER A 481 -39.24 -28.04 22.63
N LYS A 482 -38.36 -29.00 22.34
CA LYS A 482 -38.60 -30.22 21.52
C LYS A 482 -39.32 -29.96 20.18
N SER A 483 -38.54 -29.98 19.10
CA SER A 483 -38.61 -31.01 18.04
C SER A 483 -37.24 -31.12 17.38
#